data_AF-A0A0W0V9K3-F1
#
_entry.id   AF-A0A0W0V9K3-F1
#
_cell.length_a   1.000
_cell.length_b   1.000
_cell.length_c   1.000
_cell.angle_alpha   90.00
_cell.angle_beta   90.00
_cell.angle_gamma   90.00
#
_symmetry.space_group_name_H-M   'P 1'
#
loop_
_entity.id
_entity.type
_entity.pdbx_description
1 polymer ?
#
loop_
_entity_poly.entity_id
_entity_poly.type
_entity_poly.pdbx_seq_one_letter_code
_entity_poly.pdbx_strand_id
1 'polypeptide(L)' 'MSDQSVVETLKSVLADNYMLYLKTQNYHWNVDGPRFKGLHLMFEEQYKELAEAIDTVAELIRGLGEKAPGTFDA' A
#
# COMPACT_ATOMS: atom_id res chain seq x y z
N MET A 1 24.19 -9.04 -8.80
CA MET A 1 23.14 -8.45 -9.67
C MET A 1 21.83 -8.82 -9.04
N SER A 2 20.97 -7.84 -8.75
CA SER A 2 19.59 -8.12 -8.32
C SER A 2 18.86 -8.82 -9.46
N ASP A 3 18.03 -9.81 -9.12
CA ASP A 3 17.18 -10.46 -10.11
C ASP A 3 16.13 -9.44 -10.57
N GLN A 4 16.21 -9.02 -11.84
CA GLN A 4 15.30 -8.04 -12.40
C GLN A 4 13.83 -8.48 -12.26
N SER A 5 13.54 -9.77 -12.31
CA SER A 5 12.18 -10.29 -12.14
C SER A 5 11.62 -10.05 -10.74
N VAL A 6 12.48 -10.11 -9.72
CA VAL A 6 12.11 -9.82 -8.32
C VAL A 6 11.81 -8.34 -8.15
N VAL A 7 12.64 -7.46 -8.73
CA VAL A 7 12.44 -6.01 -8.66
C VAL A 7 11.13 -5.61 -9.32
N GLU A 8 10.84 -6.11 -10.52
CA GLU A 8 9.59 -5.78 -11.21
C GLU A 8 8.37 -6.28 -10.44
N THR A 9 8.46 -7.47 -9.83
CA THR A 9 7.39 -7.98 -8.96
C THR A 9 7.16 -7.06 -7.74
N LEU A 10 8.24 -6.60 -7.09
CA LEU A 10 8.14 -5.68 -5.96
C LEU A 10 7.52 -4.33 -6.35
N LYS A 11 7.81 -3.81 -7.55
CA LYS A 11 7.16 -2.58 -8.07
C LYS A 11 5.65 -2.77 -8.25
N SER A 12 5.20 -3.93 -8.74
CA SER A 12 3.76 -4.25 -8.81
C SER A 12 3.13 -4.34 -7.42
N VAL A 13 3.78 -5.03 -6.47
CA VAL A 13 3.31 -5.12 -5.08
C VAL A 13 3.22 -3.74 -4.43
N LEU A 14 4.19 -2.85 -4.68
CA LEU A 14 4.16 -1.48 -4.18
C LEU A 14 2.93 -0.72 -4.70
N ALA A 15 2.62 -0.83 -6.00
CA ALA A 15 1.45 -0.20 -6.60
C ALA A 15 0.13 -0.76 -6.05
N ASP A 16 0.03 -2.09 -5.91
CA ASP A 16 -1.16 -2.75 -5.36
C ASP A 16 -1.40 -2.35 -3.88
N ASN A 17 -0.33 -2.25 -3.08
CA ASN A 17 -0.41 -1.79 -1.70
C ASN A 17 -0.93 -0.35 -1.61
N TYR A 18 -0.43 0.56 -2.47
CA TYR A 18 -0.96 1.93 -2.54
C TYR A 18 -2.43 1.97 -2.95
N MET A 19 -2.83 1.15 -3.93
CA MET A 19 -4.24 1.07 -4.33
C MET A 19 -5.12 0.58 -3.17
N LEU A 20 -4.67 -0.45 -2.42
CA LEU A 20 -5.42 -0.96 -1.28
C LEU A 20 -5.45 0.03 -0.11
N TYR A 21 -4.37 0.77 0.14
CA TYR A 21 -4.30 1.85 1.10
C TYR A 21 -5.35 2.94 0.80
N LEU A 22 -5.43 3.38 -0.45
CA LEU A 22 -6.41 4.38 -0.87
C LEU A 22 -7.85 3.87 -0.73
N LYS A 23 -8.10 2.59 -1.06
CA LYS A 23 -9.42 1.96 -0.87
C LYS A 23 -9.81 1.88 0.59
N THR A 24 -8.90 1.47 1.47
CA THR A 24 -9.16 1.36 2.91
C THR A 24 -9.40 2.72 3.55
N GLN A 25 -8.66 3.77 3.14
CA GLN A 25 -8.99 5.14 3.54
C GLN A 25 -10.36 5.59 3.04
N ASN A 26 -10.69 5.30 1.78
CA ASN A 26 -12.01 5.63 1.24
C ASN A 26 -13.13 4.96 2.05
N TYR A 27 -12.99 3.68 2.41
CA TYR A 27 -13.97 2.99 3.24
C TYR A 27 -13.99 3.53 4.67
N HIS A 28 -12.84 3.85 5.26
CA HIS A 28 -12.76 4.47 6.58
C HIS A 28 -13.57 5.78 6.63
N TRP A 29 -13.46 6.63 5.62
CA TRP A 29 -14.19 7.90 5.56
C TRP A 29 -15.69 7.74 5.30
N ASN A 30 -16.06 6.78 4.45
CA ASN A 30 -17.42 6.74 3.88
C ASN A 30 -18.29 5.58 4.37
N VAL A 31 -17.78 4.69 5.23
CA VAL A 31 -18.61 3.63 5.82
C VAL A 31 -19.72 4.24 6.69
N ASP A 32 -20.92 3.66 6.63
CA ASP A 32 -22.07 4.07 7.44
C ASP A 32 -22.86 2.86 7.99
N GLY A 33 -24.01 3.13 8.60
CA GLY A 33 -24.94 2.11 9.08
C GLY A 33 -24.64 1.55 10.47
N PRO A 34 -25.37 0.50 10.92
CA PRO A 34 -25.34 0.01 12.30
C PRO A 34 -23.97 -0.48 12.79
N ARG A 35 -23.05 -0.79 11.87
CA ARG A 35 -21.69 -1.27 12.16
C ARG A 35 -20.62 -0.19 11.98
N PHE A 36 -21.01 1.07 11.78
CA PHE A 36 -20.12 2.20 11.49
C PHE A 36 -18.84 2.18 12.32
N LYS A 37 -18.96 2.26 13.66
CA LYS A 37 -17.78 2.40 14.54
C LYS A 37 -16.78 1.25 14.38
N GLY A 38 -17.28 0.01 14.32
CA GLY A 38 -16.42 -1.17 14.24
C GLY A 38 -15.69 -1.24 12.90
N LEU A 39 -16.40 -0.99 11.80
CA LEU A 39 -15.81 -1.00 10.47
C LEU A 39 -14.88 0.20 10.24
N HIS A 40 -15.25 1.39 10.72
CA HIS A 40 -14.43 2.60 10.63
C HIS A 40 -13.05 2.41 11.28
N LEU A 41 -13.01 1.81 12.49
CA LEU A 41 -11.76 1.52 13.19
C LEU A 41 -10.98 0.37 12.53
N MET A 42 -11.67 -0.66 12.02
CA MET A 42 -11.02 -1.75 11.29
C MET A 42 -10.32 -1.25 10.02
N PHE A 43 -10.98 -0.39 9.24
CA PHE A 43 -10.36 0.22 8.06
C PHE A 43 -9.22 1.17 8.42
N GLU A 44 -9.28 1.81 9.60
CA GLU A 44 -8.19 2.62 10.11
C GLU A 44 -6.93 1.81 10.38
N GLU A 45 -7.08 0.71 11.12
CA GLU A 45 -6.01 -0.23 11.41
C GLU A 45 -5.36 -0.73 10.11
N GLN A 46 -6.18 -1.14 9.14
CA GLN A 46 -5.70 -1.62 7.84
C GLN A 46 -4.90 -0.58 7.06
N TYR A 47 -5.37 0.67 6.93
CA TYR A 47 -4.61 1.65 6.15
C TYR A 47 -3.31 2.05 6.86
N LYS A 48 -3.25 2.00 8.20
CA LYS A 48 -2.01 2.26 8.95
C LYS A 48 -0.98 1.15 8.73
N GLU A 49 -1.38 -0.11 8.80
CA GLU A 49 -0.51 -1.24 8.49
C GLU A 49 -0.03 -1.20 7.03
N LEU A 50 -0.91 -0.82 6.09
CA LEU A 50 -0.54 -0.67 4.68
C LEU A 50 0.47 0.45 4.47
N ALA A 51 0.39 1.56 5.23
CA ALA A 51 1.38 2.62 5.15
C ALA A 51 2.80 2.14 5.52
N GLU A 52 2.91 1.31 6.57
CA GLU A 52 4.19 0.70 6.98
C GLU A 52 4.69 -0.32 5.94
N ALA A 53 3.78 -1.12 5.38
CA ALA A 53 4.12 -2.09 4.34
C ALA A 53 4.58 -1.43 3.03
N ILE A 54 3.96 -0.30 2.65
CA ILE A 54 4.36 0.51 1.50
C ILE A 54 5.81 0.98 1.64
N ASP A 55 6.15 1.54 2.80
CA ASP A 55 7.51 2.01 3.08
C ASP A 55 8.52 0.86 3.02
N THR A 56 8.21 -0.25 3.69
CA THR A 56 9.05 -1.47 3.70
C THR A 56 9.34 -1.98 2.29
N VAL A 57 8.32 -2.06 1.42
CA VAL A 57 8.49 -2.54 0.03
C VAL A 57 9.30 -1.53 -0.79
N ALA A 58 9.04 -0.23 -0.64
CA ALA A 58 9.79 0.81 -1.34
C ALA A 58 11.28 0.78 -0.95
N GLU A 59 11.57 0.67 0.34
CA GLU A 59 12.94 0.55 0.85
C GLU A 59 13.63 -0.73 0.38
N LEU A 60 12.92 -1.85 0.27
CA LEU A 60 13.47 -3.08 -0.28
C LEU A 60 13.88 -2.93 -1.75
N ILE A 61 13.06 -2.25 -2.58
CA ILE A 61 13.41 -1.94 -3.98
C ILE A 61 14.69 -1.09 -4.02
N ARG A 62 14.80 -0.07 -3.14
CA ARG A 62 16.01 0.75 -3.01
C ARG A 62 17.22 -0.07 -2.55
N GLY A 63 17.03 -1.00 -1.62
CA GLY A 63 18.05 -1.93 -1.13
C GLY A 63 18.60 -2.86 -2.22
N LEU A 64 17.80 -3.16 -3.24
CA LEU A 64 18.22 -3.92 -4.43
C LEU A 64 18.91 -3.05 -5.51
N GLY A 65 19.14 -1.76 -5.23
CA GLY A 65 19.81 -0.81 -6.12
C GLY A 65 18.89 -0.09 -7.10
N GLU A 66 17.59 -0.40 -7.11
CA GLU A 66 16.62 0.05 -8.09
C GLU A 66 15.74 1.18 -7.56
N LYS A 67 15.23 2.06 -8.41
CA LYS A 67 14.36 3.16 -7.95
C LYS A 67 12.95 2.64 -7.66
N ALA A 68 12.45 2.94 -6.46
CA ALA A 68 11.05 2.72 -6.13
C ALA A 68 10.18 3.75 -6.90
N PRO A 69 9.16 3.31 -7.65
CA PRO A 69 8.22 4.21 -8.30
C PRO A 69 7.32 4.90 -7.27
N GLY A 70 6.95 6.15 -7.54
CA GLY A 70 6.13 6.99 -6.66
C GLY A 70 5.40 8.06 -7.46
N THR A 71 4.57 7.63 -8.41
CA THR A 71 3.73 8.51 -9.24
C THR A 71 2.34 7.90 -9.42
N PHE A 72 1.36 8.75 -9.73
CA PHE A 72 0.02 8.35 -10.16
C PHE A 72 -0.13 8.30 -11.70
N ASP A 73 0.96 8.58 -12.42
CA ASP A 73 0.98 8.46 -13.87
C ASP A 73 0.90 6.98 -14.28
N ALA A 74 0.09 6.70 -15.30
CA ALA A 74 -0.08 5.37 -15.90
C ALA A 74 1.11 4.97 -16.78
#